data_AF-A0AA96M916-F1
#
_entry.id   AF-A0AA96M916-F1
#
_cell.length_a   1.000
_cell.length_b   1.000
_cell.length_c   1.000
_cell.angle_alpha   90.00
_cell.angle_beta   90.00
_cell.angle_gamma   90.00
#
_symmetry.space_group_name_H-M   'P 1'
#
loop_
_entity.id
_entity.type
_entity.pdbx_description
1 polymer ?
#
loop_
_entity_poly.entity_id
_entity_poly.type
_entity_poly.pdbx_seq_one_letter_code
_entity_poly.pdbx_strand_id
1 'polypeptide(L)'
;MYKSVIRDSKFVVLVVDGLFDTTLMELPTEELADKVAYELQSAWDQGVAWGSYYKEKEHNGRGYDKNISETIQKLMTLSPADQEAYNQRLSRRNERVQRIEETRRWRNVLNWKSKQDNGATT
;
A
#
# COMPACT_ATOMS: atom_id res chain seq x y z
N MET A 1 8.53 -13.87 -11.62
CA MET A 1 9.96 -14.24 -11.71
C MET A 1 10.28 -14.58 -13.16
N TYR A 2 11.31 -13.97 -13.71
CA TYR A 2 11.78 -14.26 -15.07
C TYR A 2 12.81 -15.39 -15.03
N LYS A 3 12.70 -16.36 -15.95
CA LYS A 3 13.67 -17.46 -16.07
C LYS A 3 13.87 -17.83 -17.55
N SER A 4 15.07 -18.24 -17.90
CA SER A 4 15.37 -18.89 -19.17
C SER A 4 15.13 -20.40 -19.05
N VAL A 5 14.61 -21.02 -20.11
CA VAL A 5 14.47 -22.47 -20.23
C VAL A 5 14.72 -22.91 -21.66
N ILE A 6 15.11 -24.17 -21.82
CA ILE A 6 15.20 -24.82 -23.13
C ILE A 6 13.93 -25.64 -23.34
N ARG A 7 13.18 -25.36 -24.41
CA ARG A 7 11.99 -26.14 -24.83
C ARG A 7 12.10 -26.44 -26.32
N ASP A 8 11.93 -27.70 -26.71
CA ASP A 8 11.94 -28.12 -28.12
C ASP A 8 13.14 -27.60 -28.93
N SER A 9 14.35 -27.65 -28.33
CA SER A 9 15.59 -27.10 -28.89
C SER A 9 15.60 -25.57 -29.11
N LYS A 10 14.67 -24.85 -28.49
CA LYS A 10 14.61 -23.38 -28.49
C LYS A 10 14.92 -22.83 -27.10
N PHE A 11 15.53 -21.65 -27.07
CA PHE A 11 15.83 -20.92 -25.83
C PHE A 11 14.71 -19.93 -25.57
N VAL A 12 14.03 -20.07 -24.43
CA VAL A 12 12.78 -19.35 -24.17
C VAL A 12 12.88 -18.62 -22.85
N VAL A 13 12.49 -17.36 -22.84
CA VAL A 13 12.32 -16.59 -21.60
C VAL A 13 10.87 -16.70 -21.16
N LEU A 14 10.68 -17.13 -19.92
CA LEU A 14 9.38 -17.29 -19.28
C LEU A 14 9.19 -16.28 -18.17
N VAL A 15 7.94 -15.87 -17.97
CA VAL A 15 7.47 -15.28 -16.72
C VAL A 15 6.72 -16.34 -15.92
N VAL A 16 7.16 -16.51 -14.68
CA VAL A 16 6.53 -17.37 -13.68
C VAL A 16 5.88 -16.49 -12.64
N ASP A 17 4.56 -16.59 -12.49
CA ASP A 17 3.81 -15.89 -11.43
C ASP A 17 3.43 -16.82 -10.25
N GLY A 18 3.84 -18.09 -10.30
CA GLY A 18 3.54 -19.11 -9.30
C GLY A 18 2.30 -19.95 -9.61
N LEU A 19 1.50 -19.55 -10.59
CA LEU A 19 0.32 -20.28 -11.09
C LEU A 19 0.50 -20.72 -12.55
N PHE A 20 1.08 -19.84 -13.37
CA PHE A 20 1.29 -20.06 -14.79
C PHE A 20 2.71 -19.68 -15.21
N ASP A 21 3.28 -20.53 -16.06
CA ASP A 21 4.51 -20.26 -16.79
C ASP A 21 4.13 -19.72 -18.17
N THR A 22 4.27 -18.40 -18.36
CA THR A 22 3.93 -17.75 -19.63
C THR A 22 5.19 -17.51 -20.46
N THR A 23 5.16 -17.98 -21.71
CA THR A 23 6.24 -17.71 -22.67
C THR A 23 6.23 -16.25 -23.09
N LEU A 24 7.35 -15.56 -22.88
CA LEU A 24 7.50 -14.15 -23.24
C LEU A 24 8.13 -13.99 -24.63
N MET A 25 9.25 -14.69 -24.87
CA MET A 25 9.97 -14.63 -26.14
C MET A 25 10.85 -15.86 -26.34
N GLU A 26 11.09 -16.21 -27.59
CA GLU A 26 12.09 -17.20 -28.02
C GLU A 26 13.34 -16.48 -28.53
N LEU A 27 14.51 -17.02 -28.23
CA LEU A 27 15.81 -16.44 -28.55
C LEU A 27 16.70 -17.47 -29.26
N PRO A 28 17.62 -16.99 -30.12
CA PRO A 28 18.45 -17.85 -30.95
C PRO A 28 19.54 -18.59 -30.17
N THR A 29 19.96 -18.10 -29.00
CA THR A 29 21.03 -18.69 -28.19
C THR A 29 20.67 -18.73 -26.71
N GLU A 30 21.24 -19.71 -26.00
CA GLU A 30 21.07 -19.90 -24.55
C GLU A 30 21.59 -18.68 -23.77
N GLU A 31 22.83 -18.27 -24.05
CA GLU A 31 23.47 -17.14 -23.37
C GLU A 31 22.65 -15.85 -23.50
N LEU A 32 21.97 -15.64 -24.64
CA LEU A 32 21.12 -14.49 -24.84
C LEU A 32 19.83 -14.61 -24.03
N ALA A 33 19.23 -15.79 -23.96
CA ALA A 33 18.06 -16.04 -23.11
C ALA A 33 18.37 -15.86 -21.62
N ASP A 34 19.51 -16.36 -21.17
CA ASP A 34 19.98 -16.18 -19.79
C ASP A 34 20.20 -14.71 -19.47
N LYS A 35 20.90 -13.99 -20.35
CA LYS A 35 21.15 -12.55 -20.16
C LYS A 35 19.86 -11.75 -20.13
N VAL A 36 18.92 -12.02 -21.04
CA VAL A 36 17.62 -11.33 -21.08
C VAL A 36 16.81 -11.65 -19.83
N ALA A 37 16.75 -12.91 -19.40
CA ALA A 37 16.04 -13.29 -18.18
C ALA A 37 16.65 -12.60 -16.94
N TYR A 38 17.98 -12.53 -16.86
CA TYR A 38 18.69 -11.85 -15.78
C TYR A 38 18.40 -10.34 -15.74
N GLU A 39 18.46 -9.66 -16.89
CA GLU A 39 18.16 -8.22 -16.97
C GLU A 39 16.70 -7.93 -16.61
N LEU A 40 15.75 -8.75 -17.08
CA LEU A 40 14.33 -8.60 -16.75
C LEU A 40 14.06 -8.83 -15.26
N GLN A 41 14.68 -9.86 -14.67
CA GLN A 41 14.58 -10.11 -13.23
C GLN A 41 15.19 -8.97 -12.42
N SER A 42 16.36 -8.48 -12.82
CA SER A 42 17.04 -7.36 -12.16
C SER A 42 16.21 -6.07 -12.23
N ALA A 43 15.62 -5.75 -13.38
CA ALA A 43 14.76 -4.59 -13.54
C ALA A 43 13.48 -4.71 -12.69
N TRP A 44 12.88 -5.90 -12.62
CA TRP A 44 11.75 -6.18 -11.74
C TRP A 44 12.11 -5.96 -10.27
N ASP A 45 13.23 -6.52 -9.82
CA ASP A 45 13.69 -6.41 -8.43
C ASP A 45 14.01 -4.96 -8.06
N GLN A 46 14.62 -4.20 -8.97
CA GLN A 46 14.82 -2.76 -8.80
C GLN A 46 13.49 -2.01 -8.69
N GLY A 47 12.51 -2.33 -9.54
CA GLY A 47 11.17 -1.75 -9.48
C GLY A 47 10.45 -2.05 -8.16
N VAL A 48 10.54 -3.29 -7.68
CA VAL A 48 9.99 -3.70 -6.37
C VAL A 48 10.69 -2.99 -5.22
N ALA A 49 12.02 -2.87 -5.27
CA ALA A 49 12.81 -2.17 -4.27
C ALA A 49 12.45 -0.67 -4.23
N TRP A 50 12.31 -0.03 -5.39
CA TRP A 50 11.87 1.35 -5.49
C TRP A 50 10.46 1.52 -4.95
N GLY A 51 9.52 0.67 -5.38
CA GLY A 51 8.13 0.72 -4.87
C GLY A 51 8.07 0.54 -3.35
N SER A 52 8.89 -0.35 -2.80
CA SER A 52 8.98 -0.56 -1.35
C SER A 52 9.59 0.67 -0.65
N TYR A 53 10.64 1.26 -1.21
CA TYR A 53 11.26 2.48 -0.70
C TYR A 53 10.31 3.68 -0.72
N TYR A 54 9.52 3.84 -1.78
CA TYR A 54 8.51 4.90 -1.86
C TYR A 54 7.37 4.66 -0.89
N LYS A 55 6.85 3.43 -0.79
CA LYS A 55 5.85 3.08 0.22
C LYS A 55 6.38 3.33 1.63
N GLU A 56 7.60 2.90 1.91
CA GLU A 56 8.26 3.14 3.20
C GLU A 56 8.43 4.64 3.44
N LYS A 57 8.81 5.44 2.45
CA LYS A 57 8.86 6.90 2.57
C LYS A 57 7.49 7.58 2.68
N GLU A 58 6.45 7.05 2.09
CA GLU A 58 5.09 7.59 2.22
C GLU A 58 4.50 7.22 3.60
N HIS A 59 4.76 6.01 4.09
CA HIS A 59 4.38 5.56 5.42
C HIS A 59 5.24 6.21 6.53
N ASN A 60 6.53 6.42 6.30
CA ASN A 60 7.47 7.06 7.24
C ASN A 60 7.61 8.59 7.04
N GLY A 61 7.03 9.14 5.97
CA GLY A 61 7.15 10.55 5.56
C GLY A 61 6.43 11.52 6.49
N ARG A 62 5.62 11.01 7.40
CA ARG A 62 5.23 11.71 8.62
C ARG A 62 5.78 10.88 9.76
N GLY A 63 6.60 11.45 10.64
CA GLY A 63 7.30 10.75 11.74
C GLY A 63 6.40 10.10 12.80
N TYR A 64 5.45 9.28 12.39
CA TYR A 64 4.51 8.54 13.21
C TYR A 64 5.14 7.24 13.72
N ASP A 65 5.99 6.54 12.96
CA ASP A 65 6.51 5.23 13.39
C ASP A 65 7.43 5.29 14.61
N LYS A 66 8.29 6.30 14.70
CA LYS A 66 9.10 6.56 15.90
C LYS A 66 8.20 6.91 17.10
N ASN A 67 7.13 7.66 16.85
CA ASN A 67 6.16 8.07 17.86
C ASN A 67 5.26 6.90 18.31
N ILE A 68 4.92 5.97 17.41
CA ILE A 68 4.10 4.78 17.71
C ILE A 68 4.91 3.83 18.60
N SER A 69 6.17 3.54 18.25
CA SER A 69 7.02 2.65 19.05
C SER A 69 7.28 3.21 20.45
N GLU A 70 7.61 4.51 20.55
CA GLU A 70 7.77 5.20 21.84
C GLU A 70 6.46 5.26 22.64
N THR A 71 5.32 5.44 21.97
CA THR A 71 4.00 5.44 22.62
C THR A 71 3.64 4.06 23.14
N ILE A 72 3.90 3.00 22.36
CA ILE A 72 3.69 1.61 22.78
C ILE A 72 4.57 1.27 23.98
N GLN A 73 5.85 1.67 23.97
CA GLN A 73 6.74 1.50 25.11
C GLN A 73 6.24 2.24 26.36
N LYS A 74 5.82 3.50 26.21
CA LYS A 74 5.22 4.27 27.32
C LYS A 74 3.98 3.59 27.89
N LEU A 75 3.08 3.09 27.03
CA LEU A 75 1.89 2.33 27.43
C LEU A 75 2.23 1.04 28.18
N MET A 76 3.29 0.34 27.81
CA MET A 76 3.75 -0.86 28.52
C MET A 76 4.38 -0.56 29.89
N THR A 77 4.90 0.66 30.08
CA THR A 77 5.52 1.10 31.35
C THR A 77 4.58 1.84 32.30
N LEU A 78 3.37 2.19 31.87
CA LEU A 78 2.41 2.96 32.67
C LEU A 78 1.73 2.10 33.72
N SER A 79 1.43 2.70 34.88
CA SER A 79 0.59 2.08 35.91
C SER A 79 -0.85 1.88 35.39
N PRO A 80 -1.59 0.86 35.84
CA PRO A 80 -2.96 0.61 35.38
C PRO A 80 -3.89 1.83 35.47
N ALA A 81 -3.73 2.67 36.50
CA ALA A 81 -4.51 3.89 36.67
C ALA A 81 -4.20 4.94 35.60
N ASP A 82 -2.94 5.08 35.20
CA ASP A 82 -2.54 6.03 34.15
C ASP A 82 -2.93 5.53 32.75
N GLN A 83 -2.92 4.21 32.55
CA GLN A 83 -3.40 3.59 31.32
C GLN A 83 -4.90 3.82 31.14
N GLU A 84 -5.69 3.70 32.21
CA GLU A 84 -7.12 4.00 32.18
C GLU A 84 -7.38 5.48 31.88
N ALA A 85 -6.66 6.38 32.54
CA ALA A 85 -6.75 7.82 32.27
C ALA A 85 -6.38 8.18 30.83
N TYR A 86 -5.38 7.50 30.25
CA TYR A 86 -5.00 7.66 28.84
C TYR A 86 -6.11 7.19 27.90
N ASN A 87 -6.67 5.99 28.13
CA ASN A 87 -7.75 5.44 27.33
C ASN A 87 -9.02 6.32 27.37
N GLN A 88 -9.35 6.86 28.54
CA GLN A 88 -10.46 7.81 28.68
C GLN A 88 -10.24 9.12 27.90
N ARG A 89 -8.99 9.61 27.80
CA ARG A 89 -8.67 10.78 26.97
C ARG A 89 -8.81 10.45 25.49
N LEU A 90 -8.39 9.25 25.08
CA LEU A 90 -8.47 8.78 23.70
C LEU A 90 -9.94 8.61 23.26
N SER A 91 -10.79 8.00 24.08
CA SER A 91 -12.23 7.85 23.80
C SER A 91 -12.90 9.21 23.55
N ARG A 92 -12.67 10.17 24.45
CA ARG A 92 -13.21 11.53 24.33
C ARG A 92 -12.76 12.23 23.04
N ARG A 93 -11.52 11.98 22.59
CA ARG A 93 -11.02 12.50 21.33
C ARG A 93 -11.73 11.85 20.14
N ASN A 94 -11.87 10.53 20.15
CA ASN A 94 -12.52 9.78 19.09
C ASN A 94 -14.00 10.18 18.94
N GLU A 95 -14.72 10.34 20.05
CA GLU A 95 -16.11 10.83 20.07
C GLU A 95 -16.26 12.24 19.49
N ARG A 96 -15.25 13.11 19.67
CA ARG A 96 -15.26 14.46 19.04
C ARG A 96 -15.02 14.36 17.54
N VAL A 97 -14.10 13.51 17.11
CA VAL A 97 -13.82 13.30 15.69
C VAL A 97 -15.04 12.73 14.98
N GLN A 98 -15.67 11.69 15.56
CA GLN A 98 -16.89 11.10 15.02
C GLN A 98 -18.01 12.13 14.86
N ARG A 99 -18.26 12.96 15.89
CA ARG A 99 -19.26 14.04 15.79
C ARG A 99 -18.95 15.04 14.69
N ILE A 100 -17.68 15.39 14.48
CA ILE A 100 -17.26 16.29 13.40
C ILE A 100 -17.48 15.64 12.04
N GLU A 101 -17.14 14.36 11.89
CA GLU A 101 -17.35 13.59 10.66
C GLU A 101 -18.84 13.46 10.33
N GLU A 102 -19.68 13.15 11.32
CA GLU A 102 -21.13 13.14 11.17
C GLU A 102 -21.66 14.51 10.75
N THR A 103 -21.19 15.58 11.37
CA THR A 103 -21.59 16.96 11.01
C THR A 103 -21.19 17.29 9.57
N ARG A 104 -19.99 16.89 9.14
CA ARG A 104 -19.53 17.06 7.75
C ARG A 104 -20.37 16.25 6.78
N ARG A 105 -20.69 15.01 7.13
CA ARG A 105 -21.57 14.13 6.35
C ARG A 105 -22.95 14.74 6.16
N TRP A 106 -23.59 15.21 7.24
CA TRP A 106 -24.89 15.87 7.17
C TRP A 106 -24.84 17.18 6.37
N ARG A 107 -23.79 17.98 6.51
CA ARG A 107 -23.58 19.18 5.69
C ARG A 107 -23.50 18.84 4.21
N ASN A 108 -22.80 17.78 3.84
CA ASN A 108 -22.70 17.34 2.45
C ASN A 108 -24.04 16.84 1.90
N VAL A 109 -24.81 16.07 2.69
CA VAL A 109 -26.15 15.60 2.31
C VAL A 109 -27.13 16.76 2.11
N LEU A 110 -27.13 17.75 3.01
CA LEU A 110 -27.98 18.93 2.91
C LEU A 110 -27.63 19.79 1.69
N ASN A 111 -26.33 19.95 1.39
CA ASN A 111 -25.85 20.68 0.23
C ASN A 111 -26.17 19.97 -1.10
N TRP A 112 -26.21 18.64 -1.11
CA TRP A 112 -26.65 17.88 -2.28
C TRP A 112 -28.15 18.05 -2.53
N LYS A 113 -28.97 18.02 -1.47
CA LYS A 113 -30.43 18.21 -1.57
C LYS A 113 -30.81 19.62 -2.04
N SER A 114 -30.15 20.66 -1.53
CA SER A 114 -30.41 22.05 -1.97
C SER A 114 -30.06 22.29 -3.44
N LYS A 115 -29.07 21.57 -3.99
CA LYS A 115 -28.74 21.61 -5.42
C LYS A 115 -29.79 20.92 -6.29
N GLN A 116 -30.45 19.88 -5.79
CA GLN A 116 -31.55 19.24 -6.53
C GLN A 116 -32.81 20.12 -6.54
N ASP A 117 -33.14 20.74 -5.41
CA ASP A 117 -34.32 21.61 -5.31
C ASP A 117 -34.19 22.87 -6.17
N ASN A 118 -32.99 23.45 -6.28
CA ASN A 118 -32.72 24.62 -7.14
C ASN A 118 -32.60 24.30 -8.63
N GLY A 119 -32.49 23.01 -9.00
CA GLY A 119 -32.43 22.56 -10.40
C GLY A 119 -33.81 22.21 -10.99
N ALA A 120 -34.87 22.23 -10.18
CA ALA A 120 -36.24 21.86 -10.60
C ALA A 120 -37.13 23.05 -10.98
N THR A 121 -36.63 24.29 -10.89
CA THR A 121 -37.33 25.53 -11.31
C THR A 121 -36.75 26.10 -12.60
N THR A 122 -36.77 25.32 -13.69
CA THR A 122 -36.64 25.87 -15.05
C THR A 122 -37.69 25.26 -15.95
#